data_AF-A0A535FQX2-F1
#
_entry.id   AF-A0A535FQX2-F1
#
_cell.length_a   1.000
_cell.length_b   1.000
_cell.length_c   1.000
_cell.angle_alpha   90.00
_cell.angle_beta   90.00
_cell.angle_gamma   90.00
#
_symmetry.space_group_name_H-M   'P 1'
#
loop_
_entity.id
_entity.type
_entity.pdbx_description
1 polymer ?
#
loop_
_entity_poly.entity_id
_entity_poly.type
_entity_poly.pdbx_seq_one_letter_code
_entity_poly.pdbx_strand_id
1 'polypeptide(L)' 'PECRWDENAIEVLTEEGVKIGYVPRYLNQEIGAQMDLRIVKAVVSNIKPSASVYEKVSVHCWSES' A
#
# COMPACT_ATOMS: atom_id res chain seq x y z
N PRO A 1 8.67 9.53 -0.69
CA PRO A 1 7.28 9.85 -1.08
C PRO A 1 6.75 11.02 -0.24
N GLU A 2 6.43 12.16 -0.86
CA GLU A 2 5.94 13.36 -0.15
C GLU A 2 4.42 13.48 -0.28
N CYS A 3 3.68 12.88 0.66
CA CYS A 3 2.25 13.16 0.80
C CYS A 3 2.07 14.36 1.74
N ARG A 4 1.51 15.45 1.23
CA ARG A 4 1.32 16.72 1.97
C ARG A 4 0.43 16.58 3.22
N TRP A 5 -0.36 15.51 3.31
CA TRP A 5 -1.36 15.30 4.38
C TRP A 5 -0.96 14.23 5.40
N ASP A 6 -0.02 13.36 5.06
CA ASP A 6 0.41 12.25 5.90
C ASP A 6 1.85 11.85 5.55
N GLU A 7 2.78 12.16 6.44
CA GLU A 7 4.21 11.86 6.29
C GLU A 7 4.50 10.36 6.19
N ASN A 8 3.60 9.51 6.71
CA ASN A 8 3.71 8.05 6.68
C ASN A 8 2.93 7.42 5.53
N ALA A 9 2.51 8.20 4.54
CA ALA A 9 1.75 7.66 3.41
C ALA A 9 2.61 6.68 2.59
N ILE A 10 2.12 5.45 2.45
CA ILE A 10 2.76 4.41 1.65
C ILE A 10 2.04 4.32 0.31
N GLU A 11 2.77 4.60 -0.77
CA GLU A 11 2.27 4.52 -2.14
C GLU A 11 2.22 3.08 -2.62
N VAL A 12 1.17 2.74 -3.36
CA VAL A 12 1.04 1.44 -4.03
C VAL A 12 1.24 1.66 -5.51
N LEU A 13 2.20 0.95 -6.10
CA LEU A 13 2.56 1.02 -7.52
C LEU A 13 2.40 -0.35 -8.19
N THR A 14 2.18 -0.38 -9.50
CA THR A 14 2.32 -1.60 -10.33
C THR A 14 3.80 -1.96 -10.50
N GLU A 15 4.08 -3.15 -11.04
CA GLU A 15 5.45 -3.60 -11.34
C GLU A 15 6.16 -2.67 -12.35
N GLU A 16 5.39 -2.03 -13.24
CA GLU A 16 5.87 -1.02 -14.19
C GLU A 16 6.04 0.38 -13.57
N GLY A 17 5.79 0.54 -12.25
CA GLY A 17 5.92 1.79 -11.52
C GLY A 17 4.72 2.74 -11.64
N VAL A 18 3.56 2.26 -12.09
CA VAL A 18 2.34 3.10 -12.20
C VAL A 18 1.63 3.17 -10.85
N LYS A 19 1.40 4.38 -10.33
CA LYS A 19 0.70 4.57 -9.05
C LYS A 19 -0.78 4.21 -9.14
N ILE A 20 -1.24 3.33 -8.25
CA ILE A 20 -2.64 2.90 -8.16
C ILE A 20 -3.37 3.44 -6.92
N GLY A 21 -2.62 3.89 -5.90
CA GLY A 21 -3.21 4.47 -4.70
C GLY A 21 -2.26 4.55 -3.52
N TYR A 22 -2.84 4.53 -2.33
CA TYR A 22 -2.13 4.52 -1.06
C TYR A 22 -2.65 3.36 -0.19
N VAL A 23 -1.78 2.85 0.68
CA VAL A 23 -2.21 2.01 1.80
C VAL A 23 -3.14 2.84 2.70
N PRO A 24 -4.25 2.27 3.20
CA PRO A 24 -5.13 2.96 4.13
C PRO A 24 -4.38 3.48 5.36
N ARG A 25 -4.68 4.71 5.78
CA ARG A 25 -3.98 5.39 6.88
C ARG A 25 -3.97 4.63 8.21
N TYR A 26 -4.99 3.82 8.49
CA TYR A 26 -5.01 3.02 9.72
C TYR A 26 -4.04 1.83 9.70
N LEU A 27 -3.44 1.50 8.55
CA LEU A 27 -2.45 0.41 8.39
C LEU A 27 -1.03 0.92 8.09
N ASN A 28 -0.87 2.18 7.72
CA ASN A 28 0.41 2.66 7.21
C ASN A 28 1.51 2.69 8.28
N GLN A 29 1.17 2.86 9.57
CA GLN A 29 2.15 2.83 10.64
C GLN A 29 2.75 1.43 10.84
N GLU A 30 1.90 0.40 10.86
CA GLU A 30 2.35 -1.00 11.01
C GLU A 30 3.18 -1.45 9.79
N ILE A 31 2.67 -1.17 8.58
CA ILE A 31 3.36 -1.54 7.35
C ILE A 31 4.65 -0.72 7.17
N GLY A 32 4.65 0.57 7.52
CA GLY A 32 5.82 1.43 7.47
C GLY A 32 6.95 0.93 8.37
N ALA A 33 6.62 0.51 9.60
CA ALA A 33 7.58 -0.12 10.49
C ALA A 33 8.18 -1.42 9.90
N GLN A 34 7.37 -2.23 9.20
CA GLN A 34 7.88 -3.43 8.51
C GLN A 34 8.77 -3.08 7.30
N MET A 35 8.46 -1.99 6.59
CA MET A 35 9.28 -1.49 5.47
C MET A 35 10.65 -1.00 5.93
N ASP A 36 10.71 -0.28 7.07
CA ASP A 36 11.98 0.17 7.66
C ASP A 36 12.88 -1.01 8.04
N LEU A 37 12.28 -2.13 8.45
CA LEU A 37 12.97 -3.38 8.74
C LEU A 37 13.35 -4.19 7.48
N ARG A 38 12.97 -3.73 6.27
CA ARG A 38 13.13 -4.40 4.97
C ARG A 38 12.41 -5.74 4.85
N ILE A 39 11.33 -5.94 5.60
CA ILE A 39 10.60 -7.21 5.67
C ILE A 39 9.20 -7.06 5.08
N VAL A 40 9.09 -6.69 3.79
CA VAL A 40 7.75 -6.54 3.16
C VAL A 40 7.73 -7.11 1.76
N LYS A 41 6.91 -8.15 1.57
CA LYS A 41 6.29 -8.47 0.28
C LYS A 41 4.83 -8.05 0.35
N ALA A 42 4.38 -7.35 -0.69
CA ALA A 42 2.99 -6.95 -0.84
C ALA A 42 2.45 -7.54 -2.14
N VAL A 43 1.30 -8.18 -2.08
CA VAL A 43 0.57 -8.63 -3.26
C VAL A 43 -0.81 -7.99 -3.27
N VAL A 44 -1.15 -7.40 -4.41
CA VAL A 44 -2.51 -6.95 -4.69
C VAL A 44 -3.37 -8.20 -4.92
N SER A 45 -4.31 -8.48 -4.02
CA SER A 45 -5.15 -9.68 -4.09
C SER A 45 -6.45 -9.47 -4.87
N ASN A 46 -6.89 -8.21 -5.04
CA ASN A 46 -8.16 -7.91 -5.68
C ASN A 46 -8.12 -6.52 -6.33
N ILE A 47 -8.50 -6.43 -7.60
CA ILE A 47 -8.73 -5.17 -8.30
C ILE A 47 -10.18 -5.17 -8.77
N LYS A 48 -10.99 -4.22 -8.29
CA LYS A 48 -12.39 -4.04 -8.66
C LYS A 48 -12.57 -2.67 -9.34
N PRO A 49 -12.39 -2.56 -10.66
CA PRO A 49 -12.42 -1.27 -11.37
C PRO A 49 -13.75 -0.54 -11.24
N SER A 50 -14.85 -1.30 -11.11
CA SER A 50 -16.23 -0.83 -10.96
C SER A 50 -16.64 -0.50 -9.53
N ALA A 51 -15.80 -0.77 -8.53
CA ALA A 51 -16.11 -0.48 -7.14
C ALA A 51 -15.98 1.02 -6.81
N SER A 52 -16.56 1.42 -5.69
CA SER A 52 -16.41 2.75 -5.12
C SER A 52 -14.91 3.07 -4.90
N VAL A 53 -14.55 4.36 -4.88
CA VAL A 53 -13.13 4.81 -4.85
C VAL A 53 -12.31 4.14 -3.75
N TYR A 54 -12.93 3.77 -2.63
CA TYR A 54 -12.26 3.21 -1.46
C TYR A 54 -12.10 1.68 -1.46
N GLU A 55 -12.69 0.97 -2.43
CA GLU A 55 -12.72 -0.52 -2.46
C GLU A 55 -12.05 -1.11 -3.71
N LYS A 56 -11.36 -0.27 -4.50
CA LYS A 56 -10.83 -0.69 -5.80
C LYS A 56 -9.67 -1.67 -5.73
N VAL A 57 -8.88 -1.65 -4.65
CA VAL A 57 -7.66 -2.43 -4.54
C VAL A 57 -7.55 -3.01 -3.13
N SER A 58 -7.38 -4.32 -3.02
CA SER A 58 -7.01 -5.00 -1.78
C SER A 58 -5.54 -5.37 -1.82
N VAL A 59 -4.77 -4.92 -0.84
CA VAL A 59 -3.33 -5.20 -0.72
C VAL A 59 -3.11 -6.07 0.52
N HIS A 60 -2.44 -7.21 0.33
CA HIS A 60 -1.97 -8.04 1.44
C HIS A 60 -0.46 -7.87 1.56
N CYS A 61 -0.02 -7.43 2.73
CA CYS A 61 1.38 -7.33 3.07
C CYS A 61 1.73 -8.44 4.06
N TRP A 62 2.92 -9.02 3.94
CA TRP A 62 3.47 -9.91 4.95
C TRP A 62 4.99 -9.79 5.02
N SER A 63 5.52 -10.19 6.17
CA SER A 63 6.94 -10.28 6.44
C SER A 63 7.52 -11.57 5.85
N GLU A 64 8.64 -11.50 5.11
CA GLU A 64 9.47 -12.68 4.87
C GLU A 64 10.25 -13.03 6.14
N SER A 65 9.95 -14.20 6.70
CA SER A 65 10.69 -14.83 7.79
C SER A 65 12.07 -15.31 7.36
#